data_AF-A0A7S2AD95-F1
#
_entry.id   AF-A0A7S2AD95-F1
#
_cell.length_a   1.000
_cell.length_b   1.000
_cell.length_c   1.000
_cell.angle_alpha   90.00
_cell.angle_beta   90.00
_cell.angle_gamma   90.00
#
_symmetry.space_group_name_H-M   'P 1'
#
loop_
_entity.id
_entity.type
_entity.pdbx_description
1 polymer ?
#
loop_
_entity_poly.entity_id
_entity_poly.type
_entity_poly.pdbx_seq_one_letter_code
_entity_poly.pdbx_strand_id
1 'polypeptide(L)'
;EEEELAAPELEYALDVMRCMRRREVFYLPAPDFLDLQPELNARMRSVLTGWLGEVRRKYRLRKETLFLSVSIVDRYLSRVLVPRNRFQLVGVTALLIASKLEEIHAPGLADLEYVTQHSCSVRDIMASEALMLAALEYEVAAPTAAH
;
A
#
# COMPACT_ATOMS: atom_id res chain seq x y z
N GLU A 1 -34.53 -18.61 -29.21
CA GLU A 1 -34.51 -17.58 -28.16
C GLU A 1 -33.44 -17.98 -27.15
N GLU A 2 -32.19 -17.77 -27.52
CA GLU A 2 -31.03 -17.98 -26.64
C GLU A 2 -30.11 -16.79 -26.91
N GLU A 3 -30.56 -15.62 -26.46
CA GLU A 3 -29.64 -14.50 -26.26
C GLU A 3 -29.04 -14.74 -24.89
N GLU A 4 -27.92 -15.46 -24.93
CA GLU A 4 -27.02 -15.73 -23.82
C GLU A 4 -26.84 -14.45 -23.01
N LEU A 5 -27.41 -14.43 -21.82
CA LEU A 5 -27.26 -13.37 -20.84
C LEU A 5 -25.78 -13.35 -20.42
N ALA A 6 -24.92 -12.74 -21.25
CA ALA A 6 -23.54 -12.48 -20.87
C ALA A 6 -23.61 -11.73 -19.55
N ALA A 7 -23.09 -12.34 -18.49
CA ALA A 7 -23.11 -11.74 -17.17
C ALA A 7 -22.59 -10.30 -17.29
N PRO A 8 -23.27 -9.29 -16.74
CA PRO A 8 -22.88 -7.88 -16.88
C PRO A 8 -21.43 -7.60 -16.42
N GLU A 9 -20.86 -8.51 -15.63
CA GLU A 9 -19.45 -8.54 -15.23
C GLU A 9 -18.47 -8.68 -16.40
N LEU A 10 -18.86 -9.32 -17.51
CA LEU A 10 -17.99 -9.55 -18.66
C LEU A 10 -17.94 -8.38 -19.65
N GLU A 11 -18.96 -7.51 -19.64
CA GLU A 11 -19.08 -6.37 -20.58
C GLU A 11 -17.86 -5.45 -20.48
N TYR A 12 -17.42 -5.15 -19.26
CA TYR A 12 -16.30 -4.24 -18.99
C TYR A 12 -14.99 -4.94 -18.67
N ALA A 13 -14.97 -6.27 -18.54
CA ALA A 13 -13.80 -7.01 -18.05
C ALA A 13 -12.54 -6.74 -18.90
N LEU A 14 -12.67 -6.75 -20.23
CA LEU A 14 -11.55 -6.47 -21.14
C LEU A 14 -11.03 -5.03 -21.00
N ASP A 15 -11.93 -4.06 -20.84
CA ASP A 15 -11.57 -2.65 -20.70
C ASP A 15 -10.95 -2.34 -19.35
N VAL A 16 -11.45 -2.96 -18.27
CA VAL A 16 -10.84 -2.91 -16.94
C VAL A 16 -9.42 -3.46 -16.98
N MET A 17 -9.22 -4.66 -17.55
CA MET A 17 -7.88 -5.25 -17.68
C MET A 17 -6.94 -4.39 -18.53
N ARG A 18 -7.44 -3.82 -19.63
CA ARG A 18 -6.66 -2.93 -20.49
C ARG A 18 -6.28 -1.63 -19.76
N CYS A 19 -7.21 -1.07 -18.98
CA CYS A 19 -6.98 0.11 -18.16
C CYS A 19 -5.95 -0.17 -17.05
N MET A 20 -6.11 -1.27 -16.32
CA MET A 20 -5.18 -1.71 -15.27
C MET A 20 -3.76 -1.88 -15.84
N ARG A 21 -3.60 -2.60 -16.95
CA ARG A 21 -2.30 -2.79 -17.60
C ARG A 21 -1.66 -1.47 -18.03
N ARG A 22 -2.45 -0.54 -18.59
CA ARG A 22 -1.94 0.79 -18.99
C ARG A 22 -1.45 1.58 -17.78
N ARG A 23 -2.19 1.49 -16.67
CA ARG A 23 -1.88 2.21 -15.42
C ARG A 23 -0.69 1.60 -14.69
N GLU A 24 -0.46 0.29 -14.77
CA GLU A 24 0.63 -0.40 -14.07
C GLU A 24 1.98 0.32 -14.19
N VAL A 25 2.34 0.77 -15.40
CA VAL A 25 3.60 1.48 -15.68
C VAL A 25 3.71 2.81 -14.91
N PHE A 26 2.60 3.50 -14.69
CA PHE A 26 2.55 4.75 -13.92
C PHE A 26 2.75 4.52 -12.42
N TYR A 27 2.45 3.32 -11.92
CA TYR A 27 2.59 2.93 -10.51
C TYR A 27 3.84 2.09 -10.24
N LEU A 28 4.82 2.06 -11.15
CA LEU A 28 6.10 1.43 -10.88
C LEU A 28 6.94 2.31 -9.95
N PRO A 29 7.54 1.78 -8.87
CA PRO A 29 8.59 2.48 -8.14
C PRO A 29 9.83 2.65 -9.04
N ALA A 30 10.69 3.62 -8.70
CA ALA A 30 11.97 3.76 -9.39
C ALA A 30 12.79 2.47 -9.20
N PRO A 31 13.43 1.89 -10.23
CA PRO A 31 14.06 0.57 -10.13
C PRO A 31 15.20 0.50 -9.09
N ASP A 32 15.84 1.63 -8.81
CA ASP A 32 16.98 1.85 -7.92
C ASP A 32 16.59 2.58 -6.63
N PHE A 33 15.30 2.67 -6.31
CA PHE A 33 14.80 3.48 -5.19
C PHE A 33 15.44 3.13 -3.82
N LEU A 34 15.85 1.88 -3.62
CA LEU A 34 16.54 1.44 -2.41
C LEU A 34 18.01 1.88 -2.37
N ASP A 35 18.67 2.00 -3.51
CA ASP A 35 20.07 2.44 -3.59
C ASP A 35 20.19 3.94 -3.29
N LEU A 36 19.11 4.69 -3.52
CA LEU A 36 18.98 6.10 -3.15
C LEU A 36 18.77 6.31 -1.64
N GLN A 37 18.41 5.27 -0.88
CA GLN A 37 18.15 5.37 0.56
C GLN A 37 19.44 5.16 1.37
N PRO A 38 19.95 6.18 2.09
CA PRO A 38 21.24 6.06 2.80
C PRO A 38 21.20 5.12 4.00
N GLU A 39 20.02 4.92 4.61
CA GLU A 39 19.85 4.16 5.86
C GLU A 39 19.05 2.86 5.71
N LEU A 40 18.54 2.57 4.51
CA LEU A 40 17.66 1.42 4.24
C LEU A 40 18.32 0.48 3.23
N ASN A 41 17.86 -0.77 3.23
CA ASN A 41 18.28 -1.76 2.24
C ASN A 41 17.17 -2.79 2.00
N ALA A 42 17.37 -3.63 0.98
CA ALA A 42 16.40 -4.66 0.59
C ALA A 42 16.03 -5.64 1.73
N ARG A 43 16.97 -5.96 2.63
CA ARG A 43 16.69 -6.83 3.79
C ARG A 43 15.72 -6.15 4.75
N MET A 44 15.91 -4.87 5.05
CA MET A 44 15.01 -4.11 5.91
C MET A 44 13.62 -4.02 5.29
N ARG A 45 13.52 -3.75 3.98
CA ARG A 45 12.25 -3.81 3.24
C ARG A 45 11.57 -5.17 3.40
N SER A 46 12.30 -6.27 3.20
CA SER A 46 11.77 -7.62 3.35
C SER A 46 11.24 -7.89 4.77
N VAL A 47 11.93 -7.40 5.80
CA VAL A 47 11.47 -7.51 7.19
C VAL A 47 10.19 -6.72 7.40
N LEU A 48 10.10 -5.49 6.88
CA LEU A 48 8.90 -4.67 6.97
C LEU A 48 7.71 -5.35 6.25
N THR A 49 7.91 -5.85 5.02
CA THR A 49 6.86 -6.56 4.27
C THR A 49 6.39 -7.83 4.99
N GLY A 50 7.31 -8.59 5.59
CA GLY A 50 6.98 -9.75 6.41
C GLY A 50 6.11 -9.38 7.62
N TRP A 51 6.50 -8.33 8.33
CA TRP A 51 5.73 -7.78 9.45
C TRP A 51 4.35 -7.27 9.02
N LEU A 52 4.24 -6.52 7.92
CA LEU A 52 2.95 -6.08 7.36
C LEU A 52 2.04 -7.28 7.03
N GLY A 53 2.62 -8.39 6.54
CA GLY A 53 1.89 -9.63 6.34
C GLY A 53 1.33 -10.24 7.63
N GLU A 54 2.05 -10.11 8.75
CA GLU A 54 1.57 -10.51 10.08
C GLU A 54 0.46 -9.60 10.58
N VAL A 55 0.61 -8.28 10.45
CA VAL A 55 -0.44 -7.30 10.80
C VAL A 55 -1.70 -7.57 9.99
N ARG A 56 -1.57 -7.75 8.66
CA ARG A 56 -2.68 -8.13 7.78
C ARG A 56 -3.40 -9.40 8.26
N ARG A 57 -2.66 -10.44 8.66
CA ARG A 57 -3.25 -11.67 9.21
C ARG A 57 -3.97 -11.44 10.53
N LYS A 58 -3.38 -10.65 11.44
CA LYS A 58 -3.97 -10.30 12.75
C LYS A 58 -5.32 -9.59 12.61
N TYR A 59 -5.40 -8.60 11.72
CA TYR A 59 -6.62 -7.83 11.46
C TYR A 59 -7.51 -8.42 10.35
N ARG A 60 -7.15 -9.59 9.81
CA ARG A 60 -7.88 -10.30 8.74
C ARG A 60 -8.15 -9.45 7.50
N LEU A 61 -7.21 -8.56 7.16
CA LEU A 61 -7.31 -7.71 5.97
C LEU A 61 -7.19 -8.57 4.70
N ARG A 62 -7.69 -8.05 3.58
CA ARG A 62 -7.58 -8.63 2.24
C ARG A 62 -6.12 -8.70 1.78
N LYS A 63 -5.85 -9.50 0.74
CA LYS A 63 -4.48 -9.59 0.18
C LYS A 63 -4.16 -8.32 -0.59
N GLU A 64 -5.14 -7.84 -1.35
CA GLU A 64 -5.22 -6.59 -2.09
C GLU A 64 -4.68 -5.43 -1.24
N THR A 65 -5.16 -5.29 0.00
CA THR A 65 -4.69 -4.31 0.99
C THR A 65 -3.18 -4.41 1.24
N LEU A 66 -2.63 -5.61 1.42
CA LEU A 66 -1.20 -5.82 1.63
C LEU A 66 -0.39 -5.45 0.37
N PHE A 67 -0.81 -5.90 -0.81
CA PHE A 67 -0.12 -5.58 -2.06
C PHE A 67 -0.13 -4.07 -2.34
N LEU A 68 -1.26 -3.41 -2.10
CA LEU A 68 -1.39 -1.97 -2.25
C LEU A 68 -0.50 -1.22 -1.25
N SER A 69 -0.44 -1.69 0.00
CA SER A 69 0.47 -1.15 1.02
C SER A 69 1.93 -1.21 0.58
N VAL A 70 2.37 -2.35 0.01
CA VAL A 70 3.74 -2.51 -0.49
C VAL A 70 4.01 -1.59 -1.67
N SER A 71 3.07 -1.47 -2.61
CA SER A 71 3.19 -0.52 -3.73
C SER A 71 3.32 0.94 -3.23
N ILE A 72 2.55 1.32 -2.22
CA ILE A 72 2.63 2.66 -1.62
C ILE A 72 4.00 2.88 -0.94
N VAL A 73 4.50 1.90 -0.16
CA VAL A 73 5.82 1.99 0.48
C VAL A 73 6.93 2.20 -0.55
N ASP A 74 6.98 1.36 -1.58
CA ASP A 74 8.08 1.38 -2.55
C ASP A 74 8.09 2.69 -3.37
N ARG A 75 6.91 3.17 -3.77
CA ARG A 75 6.78 4.46 -4.48
C ARG A 75 7.09 5.65 -3.58
N TYR A 76 6.71 5.60 -2.31
CA TYR A 76 7.05 6.65 -1.36
C TYR A 76 8.58 6.73 -1.15
N LEU A 77 9.25 5.58 -1.00
CA LEU A 77 10.71 5.51 -0.92
C LEU A 77 11.41 5.94 -2.21
N SER A 78 10.73 5.93 -3.36
CA SER A 78 11.27 6.49 -4.62
C SER A 78 11.29 8.03 -4.62
N ARG A 79 10.54 8.68 -3.73
CA ARG A 79 10.36 10.15 -3.70
C ARG A 79 10.91 10.80 -2.43
N VAL A 80 11.00 10.05 -1.34
CA VAL A 80 11.33 10.59 -0.01
C VAL A 80 12.42 9.75 0.64
N LEU A 81 13.48 10.40 1.12
CA LEU A 81 14.49 9.77 1.96
C LEU A 81 13.93 9.50 3.36
N VAL A 82 14.00 8.25 3.80
CA VAL A 82 13.40 7.81 5.05
C VAL A 82 14.50 7.29 5.99
N PRO A 83 14.67 7.89 7.18
CA PRO A 83 15.61 7.38 8.15
C PRO A 83 15.11 6.06 8.73
N ARG A 84 16.04 5.20 9.16
CA ARG A 84 15.74 3.84 9.62
C ARG A 84 14.70 3.80 10.75
N ASN A 85 14.76 4.76 11.67
CA ASN A 85 13.85 4.84 12.82
C ASN A 85 12.41 5.25 12.44
N ARG A 86 12.17 5.78 11.24
CA ARG A 86 10.84 6.12 10.72
C ARG A 86 10.28 5.07 9.75
N PHE A 87 11.04 4.01 9.46
CA PHE A 87 10.63 3.06 8.43
C PHE A 87 9.39 2.23 8.81
N GLN A 88 9.23 1.88 10.10
CA GLN A 88 8.01 1.22 10.58
C GLN A 88 6.78 2.13 10.49
N LEU A 89 6.96 3.45 10.73
CA LEU A 89 5.90 4.45 10.57
C LEU A 89 5.43 4.52 9.11
N VAL A 90 6.37 4.54 8.15
CA VAL A 90 6.03 4.49 6.71
C VAL A 90 5.22 3.24 6.38
N GLY A 91 5.63 2.07 6.87
CA GLY A 91 4.89 0.83 6.63
C GLY A 91 3.48 0.83 7.20
N VAL A 92 3.30 1.24 8.46
CA VAL A 92 1.97 1.25 9.10
C VAL A 92 1.06 2.32 8.50
N THR A 93 1.60 3.47 8.11
CA THR A 93 0.86 4.52 7.40
C THR A 93 0.41 4.05 6.02
N ALA A 94 1.27 3.37 5.26
CA ALA A 94 0.89 2.81 3.97
C ALA A 94 -0.23 1.76 4.11
N LEU A 95 -0.18 0.94 5.16
CA LEU A 95 -1.23 -0.01 5.50
C LEU A 95 -2.55 0.66 5.86
N LEU A 96 -2.51 1.78 6.62
CA LEU A 96 -3.70 2.57 6.92
C LEU A 96 -4.36 3.09 5.63
N ILE A 97 -3.58 3.70 4.73
CA ILE A 97 -4.08 4.25 3.47
C ILE A 97 -4.69 3.14 2.62
N ALA A 98 -3.97 2.02 2.43
CA ALA A 98 -4.48 0.88 1.68
C ALA A 98 -5.77 0.30 2.30
N SER A 99 -5.83 0.21 3.63
CA SER A 99 -7.01 -0.31 4.33
C SER A 99 -8.22 0.61 4.15
N LYS A 100 -8.03 1.93 4.15
CA LYS A 100 -9.11 2.89 3.88
C LYS A 100 -9.67 2.80 2.46
N LEU A 101 -8.89 2.26 1.51
CA LEU A 101 -9.31 2.07 0.11
C LEU A 101 -9.99 0.72 -0.12
N GLU A 102 -9.42 -0.35 0.44
CA GLU A 102 -9.80 -1.73 0.09
C GLU A 102 -10.77 -2.38 1.08
N GLU A 103 -10.78 -1.93 2.34
CA GLU A 103 -11.56 -2.55 3.40
C GLU A 103 -12.85 -1.78 3.67
N ILE A 104 -13.92 -2.54 3.92
CA ILE A 104 -15.18 -1.97 4.44
C ILE A 104 -14.94 -1.36 5.82
N HIS A 105 -14.11 -2.01 6.64
CA HIS A 105 -13.77 -1.59 8.00
C HIS A 105 -12.25 -1.60 8.18
N ALA A 106 -11.63 -0.45 7.96
CA ALA A 106 -10.20 -0.27 8.23
C ALA A 106 -9.90 -0.33 9.74
N PRO A 107 -8.70 -0.78 10.15
CA PRO A 107 -8.28 -0.74 11.55
C PRO A 107 -8.21 0.70 12.06
N GLY A 108 -8.57 0.89 13.33
CA GLY A 108 -8.51 2.21 13.97
C GLY A 108 -7.07 2.68 14.20
N LEU A 109 -6.87 3.99 14.35
CA LEU A 109 -5.54 4.55 14.64
C LEU A 109 -4.94 3.99 15.95
N ALA A 110 -5.77 3.75 16.97
CA ALA A 110 -5.33 3.14 18.23
C ALA A 110 -4.88 1.68 18.05
N ASP A 111 -5.52 0.93 17.15
CA ASP A 111 -5.10 -0.44 16.83
C ASP A 111 -3.73 -0.47 16.14
N LEU A 112 -3.49 0.50 15.25
CA LEU A 112 -2.22 0.65 14.56
C LEU A 112 -1.10 1.10 15.51
N GLU A 113 -1.37 2.04 16.41
CA GLU A 113 -0.42 2.40 17.48
C GLU A 113 -0.09 1.17 18.36
N TYR A 114 -1.10 0.38 18.74
CA TYR A 114 -0.91 -0.85 19.50
C TYR A 114 -0.08 -1.91 18.75
N VAL A 115 -0.33 -2.14 17.46
CA VAL A 115 0.41 -3.16 16.70
C VAL A 115 1.87 -2.77 16.45
N THR A 116 2.17 -1.47 16.46
CA THR A 116 3.54 -0.96 16.43
C THR A 116 4.23 -0.98 17.80
N GLN A 117 3.58 -1.54 18.84
CA GLN A 117 4.08 -1.52 20.22
C GLN A 117 4.38 -0.10 20.70
N HIS A 118 3.54 0.86 20.32
CA HIS A 118 3.68 2.29 20.64
C HIS A 118 4.95 2.96 20.09
N SER A 119 5.65 2.32 19.13
CA SER A 119 6.77 2.95 18.44
C SER A 119 6.32 4.08 17.50
N CYS A 120 5.07 4.01 17.03
CA CYS A 120 4.45 4.98 16.13
C CYS A 120 3.20 5.57 16.81
N SER A 121 3.26 6.84 17.22
CA SER A 121 2.11 7.47 17.86
C SER A 121 0.98 7.74 16.87
N VAL A 122 -0.27 7.82 17.34
CA VAL A 122 -1.42 8.22 16.50
C VAL A 122 -1.14 9.53 15.74
N ARG A 123 -0.52 10.50 16.42
CA ARG A 123 -0.17 11.80 15.83
C ARG A 123 0.85 11.64 14.70
N ASP A 124 1.88 10.81 14.89
CA ASP A 124 2.88 10.53 13.86
C ASP A 124 2.24 9.84 12.66
N ILE A 125 1.33 8.87 12.88
CA ILE A 125 0.62 8.15 11.81
C ILE A 125 -0.22 9.11 10.98
N MET A 126 -0.98 10.01 11.62
CA MET A 126 -1.78 11.02 10.92
C MET A 126 -0.94 12.02 10.13
N ALA A 127 0.16 12.52 10.72
CA ALA A 127 1.06 13.44 10.04
C ALA A 127 1.75 12.76 8.84
N SER A 128 2.20 11.52 9.03
CA SER A 128 2.80 10.70 7.98
C SER A 128 1.81 10.41 6.85
N GLU A 129 0.53 10.17 7.16
CA GLU A 129 -0.51 9.95 6.15
C GLU A 129 -0.64 11.16 5.22
N ALA A 130 -0.71 12.37 5.76
CA ALA A 130 -0.79 13.59 4.96
C ALA A 130 0.45 13.78 4.07
N LEU A 131 1.65 13.55 4.61
CA LEU A 131 2.91 13.65 3.86
C LEU A 131 2.99 12.59 2.76
N MET A 132 2.57 11.36 3.04
CA MET A 132 2.61 10.26 2.09
C MET A 132 1.63 10.48 0.93
N LEU A 133 0.41 10.92 1.23
CA LEU A 133 -0.58 11.27 0.20
C LEU A 133 -0.09 12.44 -0.66
N ALA A 134 0.47 13.49 -0.06
CA ALA A 134 1.02 14.62 -0.79
C ALA A 134 2.21 14.22 -1.67
N ALA A 135 3.15 13.42 -1.14
CA ALA A 135 4.32 12.95 -1.88
C ALA A 135 3.95 12.05 -3.06
N LEU A 136 2.85 11.31 -2.96
CA LEU A 136 2.32 10.45 -4.03
C LEU A 136 1.27 11.14 -4.89
N GLU A 137 1.03 12.44 -4.71
CA GLU A 137 0.02 13.21 -5.46
C GLU A 137 -1.37 12.56 -5.42
N TYR A 138 -1.72 11.91 -4.30
CA TYR A 138 -2.95 11.14 -4.09
C TYR A 138 -3.14 9.95 -5.05
N GLU A 139 -2.13 9.59 -5.84
CA GLU A 139 -2.14 8.45 -6.74
C GLU A 139 -1.86 7.17 -5.95
N VAL A 140 -2.81 6.70 -5.16
CA VAL A 140 -2.62 5.55 -4.24
C VAL A 140 -3.31 4.27 -4.68
N ALA A 141 -4.23 4.32 -5.64
CA ALA A 141 -4.99 3.18 -6.14
C ALA A 141 -4.28 2.47 -7.32
N ALA A 142 -3.10 1.93 -7.04
CA ALA A 142 -2.30 1.22 -8.02
C ALA A 142 -2.93 -0.12 -8.42
N PRO A 143 -2.89 -0.53 -9.71
CA PRO A 143 -3.08 -1.92 -10.08
C PRO A 143 -2.05 -2.78 -9.35
N THR A 144 -2.49 -3.90 -8.76
CA THR A 144 -1.62 -4.82 -8.01
C THR A 144 -1.81 -6.24 -8.50
N ALA A 145 -0.85 -7.13 -8.20
CA ALA A 145 -0.92 -8.53 -8.59
C ALA A 145 -2.08 -9.34 -7.97
N ALA A 146 -2.86 -8.74 -7.07
CA ALA A 146 -4.05 -9.35 -6.48
C ALA A 146 -5.34 -9.05 -7.28
N HIS A 147 -5.30 -8.06 -8.18
CA HIS A 147 -6.38 -7.75 -9.12
C HIS A 147 -6.22 -8.56 -10.42
#